data_AF-A0A9W8GQX9-F1
#
_entry.id   AF-A0A9W8GQX9-F1
#
_cell.length_a   1.000
_cell.length_b   1.000
_cell.length_c   1.000
_cell.angle_alpha   90.00
_cell.angle_beta   90.00
_cell.angle_gamma   90.00
#
_symmetry.space_group_name_H-M   'P 1'
#
loop_
_entity.id
_entity.type
_entity.pdbx_description
1 polymer ?
#
loop_
_entity_poly.entity_id
_entity_poly.type
_entity_poly.pdbx_seq_one_letter_code
_entity_poly.pdbx_strand_id
1 'polypeptide(L)'
;MSFRKSIITVTGIMGVAVLLRYTIVPDEEKILKSLSPELRAEHERNKHKRREQHDAIMAQIIENSKSDKPIWDVGRAADGSK
;
A
#
# COMPACT_ATOMS: atom_id res chain seq x y z
N MET A 1 17.64 30.91 11.03
CA MET A 1 18.70 30.45 10.11
C MET A 1 18.61 28.94 9.83
N SER A 2 17.49 28.37 9.35
CA SER A 2 17.49 26.90 9.08
C SER A 2 16.46 26.31 8.09
N PHE A 3 15.50 27.07 7.55
CA PHE A 3 14.49 26.47 6.65
C PHE A 3 15.08 25.95 5.33
N ARG A 4 16.02 26.70 4.73
CA ARG A 4 16.72 26.32 3.50
C ARG A 4 17.57 25.06 3.65
N LYS A 5 18.22 24.88 4.81
CA LYS A 5 19.02 23.68 5.10
C LYS A 5 18.12 22.45 5.26
N SER A 6 16.96 22.61 5.90
CA SER A 6 16.00 21.53 6.09
C SER A 6 15.47 20.95 4.76
N ILE A 7 15.11 21.83 3.81
CA ILE A 7 14.63 21.39 2.49
C ILE A 7 15.71 20.59 1.75
N ILE A 8 16.97 21.04 1.78
CA ILE A 8 18.07 20.35 1.10
C ILE A 8 18.31 18.97 1.71
N THR A 9 18.27 18.85 3.05
CA THR A 9 18.45 17.56 3.72
C THR A 9 17.33 16.58 3.41
N VAL A 10 16.06 17.02 3.42
CA VAL A 10 14.92 16.14 3.11
C VAL A 10 14.98 15.66 1.66
N THR A 11 15.25 16.56 0.71
CA THR A 11 15.39 16.19 -0.71
C THR A 11 16.58 15.25 -0.93
N GLY A 12 17.69 15.47 -0.23
CA GLY A 12 18.87 14.60 -0.28
C GLY A 12 18.55 13.18 0.21
N ILE A 13 17.89 13.05 1.37
CA ILE A 13 17.48 11.74 1.92
C ILE A 13 16.52 11.04 0.96
N MET A 14 15.55 11.76 0.41
CA MET A 14 14.57 11.18 -0.52
C MET A 14 15.23 10.71 -1.82
N GLY A 15 16.16 11.49 -2.37
CA GLY A 15 16.92 11.12 -3.56
C GLY A 15 17.77 9.87 -3.36
N VAL A 16 18.44 9.77 -2.21
CA VAL A 16 19.22 8.58 -1.82
C VAL A 16 18.32 7.36 -1.65
N ALA A 17 17.17 7.51 -0.98
CA ALA A 17 16.22 6.42 -0.78
C ALA A 17 15.71 5.84 -2.12
N VAL A 18 15.37 6.72 -3.07
CA VAL A 18 14.94 6.30 -4.41
C VAL A 18 16.07 5.59 -5.15
N LEU A 19 17.30 6.13 -5.10
CA LEU A 19 18.45 5.51 -5.74
C LEU A 19 18.75 4.11 -5.16
N LEU A 20 18.69 3.96 -3.84
CA LEU A 20 18.85 2.66 -3.18
C LEU A 20 17.75 1.69 -3.58
N ARG A 21 16.50 2.15 -3.70
CA ARG A 21 15.37 1.31 -4.11
C ARG A 21 15.54 0.76 -5.52
N TYR A 22 16.09 1.53 -6.45
CA TYR A 22 16.31 1.09 -7.83
C TYR A 22 17.56 0.22 -8.00
N THR A 23 18.57 0.39 -7.14
CA THR A 23 19.83 -0.37 -7.23
C THR A 23 19.80 -1.68 -6.47
N ILE A 24 19.14 -1.73 -5.31
CA ILE A 24 19.18 -2.89 -4.40
C ILE A 24 17.99 -3.83 -4.62
N VAL A 25 16.79 -3.30 -4.83
CA VAL A 25 15.59 -4.13 -4.90
C VAL A 25 15.39 -4.63 -6.33
N PRO A 26 15.48 -5.95 -6.58
CA PRO A 26 15.26 -6.50 -7.91
C PRO A 26 13.81 -6.23 -8.36
N ASP A 27 13.68 -5.99 -9.66
CA ASP A 27 12.39 -5.75 -10.31
C ASP A 27 11.43 -6.94 -10.09
N GLU A 28 10.16 -6.66 -9.81
CA GLU A 28 9.16 -7.66 -9.42
C GLU A 28 9.02 -8.75 -10.50
N GLU A 29 9.16 -8.37 -11.77
CA GLU A 29 9.12 -9.32 -12.89
C GLU A 29 10.29 -10.30 -12.87
N LYS A 30 11.47 -9.87 -12.42
CA LYS A 30 12.65 -10.75 -12.30
C LYS A 30 12.46 -11.75 -11.15
N ILE A 31 11.83 -11.31 -10.06
CA ILE A 31 11.45 -12.19 -8.94
C ILE A 31 10.38 -13.19 -9.41
N LEU A 32 9.35 -12.75 -10.14
CA LEU A 32 8.32 -13.64 -10.67
C LEU A 32 8.90 -14.67 -11.66
N LYS A 33 9.88 -14.26 -12.48
CA LYS A 33 10.58 -15.15 -13.41
C LYS A 33 11.46 -16.18 -12.70
N SER A 34 12.09 -15.84 -11.58
CA SER A 34 12.88 -16.79 -10.77
C SER A 34 12.03 -17.71 -9.88
N LEU A 35 10.77 -17.34 -9.62
CA LEU A 35 9.82 -18.15 -8.84
C LEU A 35 9.36 -19.39 -9.62
N SER A 36 9.17 -20.50 -8.89
CA SER A 36 8.62 -21.76 -9.41
C SER A 36 7.19 -21.56 -9.96
N PRO A 37 6.73 -22.41 -10.91
CA PRO A 37 5.40 -22.25 -11.52
C PRO A 37 4.24 -22.32 -10.50
N GLU A 38 4.41 -23.05 -9.41
CA GLU A 38 3.44 -23.13 -8.31
C GLU A 38 3.29 -21.78 -7.57
N LEU A 39 4.41 -21.15 -7.25
CA LEU A 39 4.43 -19.87 -6.54
C LEU A 39 3.84 -18.73 -7.38
N ARG A 40 3.93 -18.81 -8.71
CA ARG A 40 3.25 -17.86 -9.61
C ARG A 40 1.74 -17.98 -9.51
N ALA A 41 1.22 -19.21 -9.56
CA ALA A 41 -0.21 -19.45 -9.43
C ALA A 41 -0.73 -18.99 -8.05
N GLU A 42 0.04 -19.22 -6.98
CA GLU A 42 -0.31 -18.71 -5.66
C GLU A 42 -0.29 -17.18 -5.59
N HIS A 43 0.73 -16.54 -6.18
CA HIS A 43 0.81 -15.09 -6.25
C HIS A 43 -0.38 -14.49 -7.00
N GLU A 44 -0.79 -15.08 -8.12
CA GLU A 44 -1.96 -14.65 -8.89
C GLU A 44 -3.26 -14.78 -8.08
N ARG A 45 -3.47 -15.93 -7.42
CA ARG A 45 -4.63 -16.13 -6.51
C ARG A 45 -4.64 -15.08 -5.39
N ASN A 46 -3.49 -14.82 -4.78
CA ASN A 46 -3.38 -13.86 -3.68
C ASN A 46 -3.54 -12.41 -4.17
N LYS A 47 -3.09 -12.09 -5.38
CA LYS A 47 -3.31 -10.78 -6.02
C LYS A 47 -4.79 -10.53 -6.26
N HIS A 48 -5.54 -11.55 -6.67
CA HIS A 48 -6.99 -11.45 -6.83
C HIS A 48 -7.69 -11.16 -5.49
N LYS A 49 -7.38 -11.96 -4.45
CA LYS A 49 -7.92 -11.76 -3.11
C LYS A 49 -7.67 -10.36 -2.55
N ARG A 50 -6.45 -9.82 -2.74
CA ARG A 50 -6.14 -8.46 -2.29
C ARG A 50 -6.97 -7.40 -3.02
N ARG A 51 -7.27 -7.59 -4.30
CA ARG A 51 -8.12 -6.67 -5.08
C ARG A 51 -9.57 -6.74 -4.61
N GLU A 52 -10.11 -7.93 -4.43
CA GLU A 52 -11.47 -8.13 -3.92
C GLU A 52 -11.65 -7.52 -2.52
N GLN A 53 -10.67 -7.73 -1.63
CA GLN A 53 -10.66 -7.10 -0.30
C GLN A 53 -10.62 -5.57 -0.38
N HIS A 54 -9.77 -5.03 -1.25
CA HIS A 54 -9.67 -3.60 -1.46
C HIS A 54 -10.97 -3.00 -2.00
N ASP A 55 -11.60 -3.66 -2.98
CA ASP A 55 -12.86 -3.21 -3.57
C ASP A 55 -14.00 -3.27 -2.53
N ALA A 56 -14.03 -4.30 -1.68
CA ALA A 56 -14.99 -4.40 -0.58
C ALA A 56 -14.79 -3.28 0.47
N ILE A 57 -13.53 -2.97 0.82
CA ILE A 57 -13.21 -1.86 1.72
C ILE A 57 -13.65 -0.53 1.10
N MET A 58 -13.38 -0.31 -0.18
CA MET A 58 -13.77 0.91 -0.88
C MET A 58 -15.28 1.07 -0.96
N ALA A 59 -16.02 -0.01 -1.22
CA ALA A 59 -17.47 0.00 -1.19
C ALA A 59 -18.01 0.44 0.17
N GLN A 60 -17.47 -0.11 1.27
CA GLN A 60 -17.83 0.29 2.63
C GLN A 60 -17.50 1.75 2.92
N ILE A 61 -16.32 2.23 2.49
CA ILE A 61 -15.94 3.65 2.66
C ILE A 61 -16.92 4.56 1.92
N ILE A 62 -17.30 4.21 0.68
CA ILE A 62 -18.25 4.99 -0.13
C ILE A 62 -19.63 5.00 0.54
N GLU A 63 -20.11 3.85 1.02
CA GLU A 63 -21.39 3.76 1.73
C GLU A 63 -21.38 4.57 3.03
N ASN A 64 -20.32 4.43 3.83
CA ASN A 64 -20.13 5.19 5.07
C ASN A 64 -19.98 6.70 4.82
N SER A 65 -19.37 7.12 3.71
CA SER A 65 -19.22 8.53 3.35
C SER A 65 -20.56 9.23 3.08
N LYS A 66 -21.60 8.45 2.75
CA LYS A 66 -22.97 8.96 2.57
C LYS A 66 -23.72 9.05 3.90
N SER A 67 -23.20 8.44 4.97
CA SER A 67 -23.77 8.51 6.31
C SER A 67 -23.27 9.77 7.02
N ASP A 68 -24.16 10.45 7.74
CA ASP A 68 -23.84 11.63 8.56
C ASP A 68 -23.00 11.28 9.81
N LYS A 69 -22.67 10.00 9.98
CA LYS A 69 -21.89 9.51 11.12
C LYS A 69 -20.40 9.69 10.86
N PRO A 70 -19.65 10.15 11.85
CA PRO A 70 -18.22 10.38 11.67
C PRO A 70 -17.44 9.06 11.49
N ILE A 71 -16.33 9.14 10.74
CA ILE A 71 -15.55 7.98 10.27
C ILE A 71 -15.08 7.04 11.42
N TRP A 72 -14.85 7.57 12.62
CA TRP A 72 -14.36 6.81 13.79
C TRP A 72 -15.44 5.92 14.44
N ASP A 73 -16.72 6.22 14.26
CA ASP A 73 -17.81 5.40 14.78
C ASP A 73 -18.20 4.25 13.83
N VAL A 74 -18.09 4.49 12.52
CA VAL A 74 -18.37 3.49 11.48
C VAL A 74 -17.24 2.46 11.34
N GLY A 75 -15.98 2.85 11.57
CA GLY A 75 -14.83 1.92 11.53
C GLY A 75 -14.89 0.82 12.59
N ARG A 76 -15.34 1.15 13.81
CA ARG A 76 -15.48 0.20 14.92
C ARG A 76 -16.64 -0.80 14.74
N ALA A 77 -17.65 -0.43 13.96
CA ALA A 77 -18.73 -1.34 13.59
C ALA A 77 -18.33 -2.33 12.47
N ALA A 78 -17.40 -1.93 11.59
CA ALA A 78 -16.93 -2.74 10.47
C ALA A 78 -15.81 -3.73 10.86
N ASP A 79 -14.98 -3.43 11.87
CA ASP A 79 -13.86 -4.30 12.28
C ASP A 79 -14.26 -5.47 13.21
N GLY A 80 -15.52 -5.53 13.65
CA GLY A 80 -16.04 -6.62 14.49
C GLY A 80 -15.41 -6.71 15.89
N SER A 81 -14.60 -5.75 16.31
CA SER A 81 -14.11 -5.66 17.68
C SER A 81 -15.20 -5.04 18.57
N LYS A 82 -15.74 -5.87 19.47
CA LYS A 82 -16.66 -5.45 20.53
C LYS A 82 -15.99 -4.48 21.50
#